data_AF-A0A368WZL9-F1
#
_entry.id   AF-A0A368WZL9-F1
#
_cell.length_a   1.000
_cell.length_b   1.000
_cell.length_c   1.000
_cell.angle_alpha   90.00
_cell.angle_beta   90.00
_cell.angle_gamma   90.00
#
_symmetry.space_group_name_H-M   'P 1'
#
loop_
_entity.id
_entity.type
_entity.pdbx_description
1 polymer ?
#
loop_
_entity_poly.entity_id
_entity_poly.type
_entity_poly.pdbx_seq_one_letter_code
_entity_poly.pdbx_strand_id
1 'polypeptide(L)'
;MLAMIDLQQMRAVLEALPDPAFILSRSGKYIAVFGGRDARYYHDGTGLIGKYISDLVKPDKAEWFLEQIGRALESCKLLVEEYELSNRDVRGLPDEGPEDPIWFEGRIQAFVVVN
;
A
#
# COMPACT_ATOMS: atom_id res chain seq x y z
N MET A 1 22.22 12.19 -21.40
CA MET A 1 22.78 10.92 -20.89
C MET A 1 21.80 10.41 -19.84
N LEU A 2 21.03 9.36 -20.14
CA LEU A 2 20.19 8.72 -19.13
C LEU A 2 21.12 8.14 -18.06
N ALA A 3 20.95 8.53 -16.80
CA ALA A 3 21.64 7.88 -15.70
C ALA A 3 21.15 6.43 -15.63
N MET A 4 22.04 5.48 -15.92
CA MET A 4 21.74 4.07 -15.68
C MET A 4 21.99 3.80 -14.20
N ILE A 5 20.91 3.62 -13.45
CA ILE A 5 20.96 3.18 -12.05
C ILE A 5 21.03 1.65 -12.00
N ASP A 6 21.90 1.12 -11.15
CA ASP A 6 21.95 -0.33 -10.89
C ASP A 6 20.83 -0.78 -9.94
N LEU A 7 20.71 -2.08 -9.69
CA LEU A 7 19.67 -2.63 -8.81
C LEU A 7 19.78 -2.15 -7.35
N GLN A 8 21.00 -1.94 -6.84
CA GLN A 8 21.22 -1.45 -5.48
C GLN A 8 20.81 0.02 -5.37
N GLN A 9 21.17 0.82 -6.36
CA GLN A 9 20.77 2.22 -6.47
C GLN A 9 19.25 2.34 -6.62
N MET A 10 18.62 1.51 -7.45
CA MET A 10 17.16 1.49 -7.60
C MET A 10 16.46 1.14 -6.28
N ARG A 11 16.97 0.15 -5.54
CA ARG A 11 16.48 -0.15 -4.19
C ARG A 11 16.63 1.04 -3.26
N ALA A 12 17.80 1.69 -3.25
CA ALA A 12 18.03 2.87 -2.41
C ALA A 12 17.06 4.03 -2.74
N VAL A 13 16.76 4.25 -4.03
CA VAL A 13 15.76 5.24 -4.45
C VAL A 13 14.36 4.88 -3.95
N LEU A 14 13.92 3.63 -4.11
CA LEU A 14 12.61 3.18 -3.63
C LEU A 14 12.49 3.29 -2.09
N GLU A 15 13.54 2.95 -1.36
CA GLU A 15 13.59 3.05 0.10
C GLU A 15 13.61 4.49 0.60
N ALA A 16 14.02 5.45 -0.23
CA ALA A 16 14.04 6.86 0.07
C ALA A 16 12.69 7.56 -0.21
N LEU A 17 11.67 6.86 -0.70
CA LEU A 17 10.33 7.43 -0.88
C LEU A 17 9.76 7.88 0.49
N PRO A 18 9.21 9.09 0.58
CA PRO A 18 8.69 9.62 1.85
C PRO A 18 7.47 8.83 2.32
N ASP A 19 6.60 8.47 1.38
CA ASP A 19 5.38 7.69 1.62
C ASP A 19 5.64 6.21 1.35
N PRO A 20 4.94 5.29 2.05
CA PRO A 20 5.06 3.87 1.79
C PRO A 20 4.47 3.51 0.42
N ALA A 21 5.22 2.71 -0.35
CA ALA A 21 4.77 2.10 -1.59
C ALA A 21 4.62 0.60 -1.42
N PHE A 22 3.41 0.08 -1.65
CA PHE A 22 3.11 -1.35 -1.57
C PHE A 22 3.02 -1.98 -2.96
N ILE A 23 3.66 -3.13 -3.14
CA ILE A 23 3.36 -4.01 -4.27
C ILE A 23 2.33 -5.03 -3.80
N LEU A 24 1.17 -5.04 -4.46
CA LEU A 24 0.06 -5.93 -4.16
C LEU A 24 -0.21 -6.89 -5.33
N SER A 25 -0.55 -8.14 -5.01
CA SER A 25 -1.11 -9.06 -6.01
C SER A 25 -2.56 -8.68 -6.35
N ARG A 26 -3.09 -9.23 -7.45
CA ARG A 26 -4.53 -9.14 -7.78
C ARG A 26 -5.44 -9.63 -6.64
N SER A 27 -4.98 -10.61 -5.85
CA SER A 27 -5.70 -11.14 -4.70
C SER A 27 -5.51 -10.32 -3.41
N GLY A 28 -4.84 -9.17 -3.46
CA GLY A 28 -4.59 -8.32 -2.30
C GLY A 28 -3.51 -8.85 -1.36
N LYS A 29 -2.57 -9.67 -1.86
CA LYS A 29 -1.40 -10.11 -1.09
C LYS A 29 -0.32 -9.04 -1.13
N TYR A 30 0.23 -8.66 0.02
CA TYR A 30 1.42 -7.80 0.09
C TYR A 30 2.65 -8.57 -0.39
N ILE A 31 3.21 -8.15 -1.52
CA ILE A 31 4.41 -8.74 -2.14
C ILE A 31 5.66 -8.01 -1.65
N ALA A 32 5.62 -6.69 -1.58
CA ALA A 32 6.74 -5.86 -1.14
C ALA A 32 6.24 -4.53 -0.53
N VAL A 33 7.11 -3.90 0.25
CA VAL A 33 6.95 -2.53 0.75
C VAL A 33 8.26 -1.78 0.57
N PHE A 34 8.18 -0.51 0.20
CA PHE A 34 9.30 0.43 0.10
C PHE A 34 8.93 1.78 0.70
N GLY A 35 9.91 2.60 1.07
CA GLY A 35 9.67 3.96 1.55
C GLY A 35 8.98 3.99 2.92
N GLY A 36 8.40 5.14 3.27
CA GLY A 36 7.57 5.27 4.48
C GLY A 36 8.35 5.02 5.77
N ARG A 37 9.67 5.31 5.79
CA ARG A 37 10.55 4.98 6.93
C ARG A 37 10.54 6.05 8.03
N ASP A 38 9.82 7.14 7.84
CA ASP A 38 9.67 8.19 8.83
C ASP A 38 8.64 7.80 9.89
N ALA A 39 9.14 7.36 11.05
CA ALA A 39 8.33 6.89 12.17
C ALA A 39 7.40 7.96 12.78
N ARG A 40 7.55 9.24 12.39
CA ARG A 40 6.61 10.31 12.76
C ARG A 40 5.26 10.17 12.07
N TYR A 41 5.24 9.55 10.89
CA TYR A 41 4.04 9.45 10.04
C TYR A 41 3.61 8.01 9.77
N TYR A 42 4.55 7.05 9.76
CA TYR A 42 4.26 5.67 9.36
C TYR A 42 4.83 4.62 10.32
N HIS A 43 4.08 3.53 10.47
CA HIS A 43 4.58 2.31 11.10
C HIS A 43 5.40 1.48 10.11
N ASP A 44 6.31 0.64 10.63
CA ASP A 44 7.06 -0.30 9.80
C ASP A 44 6.11 -1.30 9.10
N GLY A 45 5.96 -1.13 7.78
CA GLY A 45 5.10 -1.97 6.95
C GLY A 45 5.69 -3.33 6.57
N THR A 46 6.95 -3.64 6.94
CA THR A 46 7.61 -4.89 6.53
C THR A 46 6.88 -6.14 7.04
N GLY A 47 6.23 -6.06 8.20
CA GLY A 47 5.40 -7.12 8.78
C GLY A 47 4.11 -7.44 8.00
N LEU A 48 3.80 -6.69 6.94
CA LEU A 48 2.66 -6.96 6.05
C LEU A 48 3.01 -7.96 4.95
N ILE A 49 4.28 -8.07 4.55
CA ILE A 49 4.72 -8.93 3.44
C ILE A 49 4.26 -10.37 3.69
N GLY A 50 3.60 -10.95 2.68
CA GLY A 50 3.07 -12.31 2.72
C GLY A 50 1.62 -12.42 3.21
N LYS A 51 1.07 -11.39 3.87
CA LYS A 51 -0.31 -11.36 4.35
C LYS A 51 -1.27 -10.89 3.25
N TYR A 52 -2.56 -11.20 3.41
CA TYR A 52 -3.62 -10.67 2.56
C TYR A 52 -4.34 -9.50 3.25
N ILE A 53 -4.77 -8.50 2.48
CA ILE A 53 -5.60 -7.39 2.99
C ILE A 53 -6.83 -7.94 3.74
N SER A 54 -7.47 -8.98 3.20
CA SER A 54 -8.63 -9.65 3.81
C SER A 54 -8.36 -10.27 5.19
N ASP A 55 -7.10 -10.55 5.53
CA ASP A 55 -6.70 -11.07 6.83
C ASP A 55 -6.52 -9.95 7.86
N LEU A 56 -6.25 -8.74 7.38
CA LEU A 56 -5.82 -7.58 8.16
C LEU A 56 -6.95 -6.62 8.48
N VAL A 57 -7.90 -6.40 7.57
CA VAL A 57 -8.97 -5.42 7.75
C VAL A 57 -10.36 -6.05 7.79
N LYS A 58 -11.37 -5.30 8.22
CA LYS A 58 -12.77 -5.72 8.15
C LYS A 58 -13.20 -6.05 6.71
N PRO A 59 -14.20 -6.94 6.53
CA PRO A 59 -14.59 -7.42 5.20
C PRO A 59 -14.97 -6.32 4.21
N ASP A 60 -15.72 -5.31 4.66
CA ASP A 60 -16.14 -4.16 3.86
C ASP A 60 -14.94 -3.35 3.33
N LYS A 61 -13.95 -3.09 4.20
CA LYS A 61 -12.70 -2.41 3.79
C LYS A 61 -11.88 -3.28 2.84
N ALA A 62 -11.80 -4.59 3.10
CA ALA A 62 -11.08 -5.50 2.23
C ALA A 62 -11.67 -5.55 0.82
N GLU A 63 -13.00 -5.63 0.73
CA GLU A 63 -13.73 -5.61 -0.55
C GLU A 63 -13.44 -4.32 -1.32
N TRP A 64 -13.50 -3.17 -0.66
CA TRP A 64 -13.19 -1.88 -1.27
C TRP A 64 -11.77 -1.83 -1.84
N PHE A 65 -10.75 -2.25 -1.08
CA PHE A 65 -9.36 -2.27 -1.57
C PHE A 65 -9.18 -3.21 -2.77
N LEU A 66 -9.82 -4.39 -2.73
CA LEU A 66 -9.76 -5.37 -3.82
C LEU A 66 -10.44 -4.83 -5.09
N GLU A 67 -11.54 -4.09 -4.95
CA GLU A 67 -12.18 -3.38 -6.06
C GLU A 67 -11.22 -2.37 -6.70
N GLN A 68 -10.51 -1.56 -5.90
CA GLN A 68 -9.57 -0.56 -6.44
C GLN A 68 -8.41 -1.22 -7.19
N ILE A 69 -7.88 -2.34 -6.68
CA ILE A 69 -6.88 -3.14 -7.38
C ILE A 69 -7.44 -3.64 -8.73
N GLY A 70 -8.67 -4.15 -8.74
CA GLY A 70 -9.37 -4.58 -9.96
C GLY A 70 -9.49 -3.45 -10.98
N ARG A 71 -10.01 -2.29 -10.57
CA ARG A 71 -10.16 -1.09 -11.41
C ARG A 71 -8.82 -0.61 -11.98
N ALA A 72 -7.75 -0.63 -11.19
CA ALA A 72 -6.42 -0.22 -11.66
C ALA A 72 -5.90 -1.19 -12.73
N LEU A 73 -6.06 -2.50 -12.52
CA LEU A 73 -5.65 -3.55 -13.46
C LEU A 73 -6.45 -3.53 -14.76
N GLU A 74 -7.74 -3.18 -14.71
CA GLU A 74 -8.60 -3.08 -15.90
C GLU A 74 -8.33 -1.80 -16.70
N SER A 75 -8.18 -0.66 -16.02
CA SER A 75 -8.01 0.62 -16.67
C SER A 75 -6.60 0.88 -17.18
N CYS A 76 -5.58 0.24 -16.57
CA CYS A 76 -4.16 0.53 -16.79
C CYS A 76 -3.80 2.01 -16.63
N LYS A 77 -4.60 2.77 -15.87
CA LYS A 77 -4.40 4.19 -15.59
C LYS A 77 -4.14 4.37 -14.09
N LEU A 78 -3.54 5.51 -13.75
CA LEU A 78 -3.44 5.93 -12.36
C LEU A 78 -4.84 6.17 -11.80
N LEU A 79 -5.18 5.46 -10.73
CA LEU A 79 -6.31 5.79 -9.88
C LEU A 79 -5.80 6.60 -8.69
N VAL A 80 -6.56 7.64 -8.33
CA VAL A 80 -6.35 8.44 -7.12
C VAL A 80 -7.65 8.36 -6.34
N GLU A 81 -7.61 7.72 -5.18
CA GLU A 81 -8.80 7.43 -4.39
C GLU A 81 -8.55 7.85 -2.94
N GLU A 82 -9.48 8.62 -2.38
CA GLU A 82 -9.47 8.95 -0.95
C GLU A 82 -10.23 7.87 -0.18
N TYR A 83 -9.70 7.49 0.98
CA TYR A 83 -10.34 6.49 1.83
C TYR A 83 -10.10 6.76 3.31
N GLU A 84 -11.08 6.37 4.11
CA GLU A 84 -10.97 6.35 5.56
C GLU A 84 -10.47 4.98 6.02
N LEU A 85 -9.49 5.00 6.92
CA LEU A 85 -9.03 3.81 7.63
C LEU A 85 -8.73 4.15 9.09
N SER A 86 -9.36 3.43 10.01
CA SER A 86 -9.10 3.56 11.44
C SER A 86 -8.44 2.30 12.00
N ASN A 87 -7.84 2.41 13.18
CA ASN A 87 -7.39 1.27 13.99
C ASN A 87 -8.52 0.24 14.21
N ARG A 88 -9.77 0.71 14.36
CA ARG A 88 -10.96 -0.14 14.52
C ARG A 88 -11.27 -0.99 13.30
N ASP A 89 -10.74 -0.63 12.13
CA ASP A 89 -10.94 -1.38 10.89
C ASP A 89 -9.85 -2.43 10.67
N VAL A 90 -8.76 -2.37 11.44
CA VAL A 90 -7.64 -3.30 11.37
C VAL A 90 -7.73 -4.31 12.51
N ARG A 91 -7.71 -5.60 12.17
CA ARG A 91 -7.78 -6.70 13.12
C ARG A 91 -6.50 -6.76 13.96
N GLY A 92 -6.67 -6.92 15.28
CA GLY A 92 -5.57 -7.10 16.21
C GLY A 92 -4.88 -5.81 16.66
N LEU A 93 -5.35 -4.64 16.22
CA LEU A 93 -4.93 -3.36 16.81
C LEU A 93 -5.78 -3.02 18.04
N PRO A 94 -5.19 -2.37 19.06
CA PRO A 94 -5.95 -1.84 20.19
C PRO A 94 -6.89 -0.73 19.73
N ASP A 95 -7.97 -0.51 20.48
CA ASP A 95 -8.88 0.64 20.29
C ASP A 95 -8.26 1.93 20.86
N GLU A 96 -7.02 2.20 20.46
CA GLU A 96 -6.26 3.40 20.77
C GLU A 96 -6.03 4.17 19.46
N GLY A 97 -6.52 5.40 19.38
CA GLY A 97 -6.45 6.21 18.17
C GLY A 97 -7.28 7.48 18.27
N PRO A 98 -7.20 8.37 17.27
CA PRO A 98 -8.05 9.55 17.21
C PRO A 98 -9.53 9.16 17.14
N GLU A 99 -10.39 9.96 17.77
CA GLU A 99 -11.85 9.77 17.70
C GLU A 99 -12.39 10.05 16.29
N ASP A 100 -11.74 10.99 15.59
CA ASP A 100 -12.10 11.40 14.24
C ASP A 100 -11.52 10.46 13.17
N PRO A 101 -12.24 10.26 12.05
CA PRO A 101 -11.76 9.58 10.86
C PRO A 101 -10.38 10.05 10.38
N ILE A 102 -9.46 9.11 10.15
CA ILE A 102 -8.21 9.40 9.43
C ILE A 102 -8.44 9.14 7.94
N TRP A 103 -8.18 10.17 7.14
CA TRP A 103 -8.27 10.12 5.69
C TRP A 103 -6.90 9.94 5.04
N PHE A 104 -6.86 9.09 4.02
CA PHE A 104 -5.69 8.79 3.22
C PHE A 104 -6.00 8.98 1.73
N GLU A 105 -4.99 9.34 0.95
CA GLU A 105 -5.05 9.31 -0.52
C GLU A 105 -4.20 8.12 -1.03
N GLY A 106 -4.84 7.19 -1.71
CA GLY A 106 -4.19 6.08 -2.39
C GLY A 106 -3.92 6.42 -3.85
N ARG A 107 -2.68 6.25 -4.29
CA ARG A 107 -2.27 6.35 -5.71
C ARG A 107 -1.96 4.97 -6.26
N ILE A 108 -2.88 4.43 -7.06
CA ILE A 108 -2.89 3.02 -7.43
C ILE A 108 -2.61 2.90 -8.93
N GLN A 109 -1.48 2.29 -9.26
CA GLN A 109 -1.05 2.10 -10.65
C GLN A 109 -0.83 0.61 -10.90
N ALA A 110 -1.51 0.09 -11.92
CA ALA A 110 -1.22 -1.24 -12.41
C ALA A 110 0.09 -1.26 -13.19
N PHE A 111 0.88 -2.30 -12.97
CA PHE A 111 2.02 -2.66 -13.81
C PHE A 111 2.01 -4.17 -14.01
N VAL A 112 2.47 -4.60 -15.18
CA VAL A 112 2.63 -6.02 -15.52
C VAL A 112 4.11 -6.27 -15.71
N VAL A 113 4.66 -7.19 -14.93
CA VAL A 113 6.00 -7.72 -15.21
C VAL A 113 5.83 -8.70 -16.36
N VAL A 114 6.24 -8.29 -17.56
CA VAL A 114 6.38 -9.23 -18.68
C VAL A 114 7.70 -9.96 -18.43
N ASN A 115 7.62 -11.27 -18.18
CA ASN A 115 8.79 -12.14 -18.13
C ASN A 115 9.30 -12.43 -19.54
#